data_AF-B3S127-F1
#
_entry.id   AF-B3S127-F1
#
_cell.length_a   1.000
_cell.length_b   1.000
_cell.length_c   1.000
_cell.angle_alpha   90.00
_cell.angle_beta   90.00
_cell.angle_gamma   90.00
#
_symmetry.space_group_name_H-M   'P 1'
#
loop_
_entity.id
_entity.type
_entity.pdbx_description
1 polymer ?
#
loop_
_entity_poly.entity_id
_entity_poly.type
_entity_poly.pdbx_seq_one_letter_code
_entity_poly.pdbx_strand_id
1 'polypeptide(L)'
;MDGDMDIVTDSMDLSKSFIRQLECCSSTLQIHQAEIGDVGCVVWDAALVLAKYLELGHEKGSEDINGKKVIELGAGTGIVGLCAAIIGANVVITDLPQFLPLMQLNIDNNKSSIHSGHIEASVLSWNDEIDKLLPLPDYLIMSDVIYYEEDMQRDFRIKEIRQEDLDDVYRSDDIHVLRLKRK
;
A
#
# COMPACT_ATOMS: atom_id res chain seq x y z
N MET A 1 -10.40 27.44 -28.62
CA MET A 1 -11.23 27.86 -27.48
C MET A 1 -10.96 26.83 -26.42
N ASP A 2 -9.99 27.18 -25.60
CA ASP A 2 -9.43 26.38 -24.53
C ASP A 2 -10.53 26.14 -23.50
N GLY A 3 -10.73 24.88 -23.18
CA GLY A 3 -11.52 24.43 -22.05
C GLY A 3 -10.62 23.60 -21.18
N ASP A 4 -9.54 24.20 -20.67
CA ASP A 4 -8.82 23.67 -19.52
C ASP A 4 -9.84 23.64 -18.38
N MET A 5 -10.41 22.45 -18.14
CA MET A 5 -11.05 22.17 -16.88
C MET A 5 -9.93 22.18 -15.85
N ASP A 6 -9.81 23.29 -15.14
CA ASP A 6 -9.13 23.33 -13.85
C ASP A 6 -9.76 22.25 -12.98
N ILE A 7 -9.11 21.07 -12.92
CA ILE A 7 -9.36 20.12 -11.84
C ILE A 7 -8.86 20.86 -10.62
N VAL A 8 -9.79 21.50 -9.91
CA VAL A 8 -9.57 21.97 -8.56
C VAL A 8 -9.17 20.73 -7.76
N THR A 9 -7.87 20.54 -7.58
CA THR A 9 -7.35 19.60 -6.60
C THR A 9 -7.74 20.20 -5.26
N ASP A 10 -8.92 19.83 -4.76
CA ASP A 10 -9.30 20.12 -3.38
C ASP A 10 -8.22 19.46 -2.52
N SER A 11 -7.26 20.27 -2.10
CA SER A 11 -6.14 19.82 -1.30
C SER A 11 -6.71 19.28 0.00
N MET A 12 -6.38 18.04 0.33
CA MET A 12 -6.84 17.37 1.53
C MET A 12 -6.59 18.25 2.76
N ASP A 13 -7.65 18.56 3.52
CA ASP A 13 -7.54 19.37 4.75
C ASP A 13 -7.00 18.51 5.90
N LEU A 14 -5.67 18.41 5.97
CA LEU A 14 -4.98 17.63 7.01
C LEU A 14 -5.14 18.23 8.42
N SER A 15 -5.72 19.44 8.56
CA SER A 15 -6.03 20.02 9.87
C SER A 15 -7.17 19.29 10.59
N LYS A 16 -7.99 18.54 9.85
CA LYS A 16 -9.05 17.66 10.36
C LYS A 16 -8.69 16.19 10.13
N SER A 17 -7.53 15.81 10.65
CA SER A 17 -7.07 14.42 10.61
C SER A 17 -7.31 13.69 11.92
N PHE A 18 -7.51 12.37 11.83
CA PHE A 18 -7.62 11.45 12.95
C PHE A 18 -6.63 10.31 12.79
N ILE A 19 -6.20 9.70 13.90
CA ILE A 19 -5.09 8.75 13.91
C ILE A 19 -5.62 7.31 14.03
N ARG A 20 -5.20 6.44 13.11
CA ARG A 20 -5.24 4.98 13.28
C ARG A 20 -3.88 4.52 13.79
N GLN A 21 -3.89 3.64 14.79
CA GLN A 21 -2.69 2.97 15.27
C GLN A 21 -2.59 1.55 14.71
N LEU A 22 -1.37 1.14 14.39
CA LEU A 22 -1.03 -0.22 14.02
C LEU A 22 0.29 -0.61 14.67
N GLU A 23 0.31 -1.70 15.42
CA GLU A 23 1.57 -2.31 15.87
C GLU A 23 2.26 -2.97 14.67
N CYS A 24 3.54 -2.71 14.45
CA CYS A 24 4.38 -3.39 13.46
C CYS A 24 5.77 -3.59 14.08
N CYS A 25 6.16 -4.84 14.28
CA CYS A 25 7.29 -5.30 15.06
C CYS A 25 7.28 -4.66 16.47
N SER A 26 8.37 -4.01 16.87
CA SER A 26 8.49 -3.31 18.16
C SER A 26 7.98 -1.86 18.15
N SER A 27 7.34 -1.42 17.05
CA SER A 27 6.86 -0.04 16.87
C SER A 27 5.33 0.03 16.82
N THR A 28 4.80 1.19 17.23
CA THR A 28 3.39 1.53 17.00
C THR A 28 3.32 2.66 15.99
N LEU A 29 2.88 2.33 14.78
CA LEU A 29 2.65 3.31 13.72
C LEU A 29 1.46 4.20 14.09
N GLN A 30 1.60 5.49 13.84
CA GLN A 30 0.55 6.49 13.95
C GLN A 30 0.24 7.05 12.57
N ILE A 31 -0.90 6.61 12.02
CA ILE A 31 -1.32 6.90 10.65
C ILE A 31 -2.43 7.94 10.68
N HIS A 32 -2.12 9.14 10.20
CA HIS A 32 -3.12 10.17 9.94
C HIS A 32 -4.03 9.74 8.78
N GLN A 33 -5.31 10.02 8.97
CA GLN A 33 -6.39 9.87 8.00
C GLN A 33 -7.15 11.19 7.95
N ALA A 34 -7.72 11.56 6.81
CA ALA A 34 -8.50 12.79 6.69
C ALA A 34 -10.01 12.50 6.80
N GLU A 35 -10.74 13.33 7.55
CA GLU A 35 -12.21 13.24 7.67
C GLU A 35 -12.93 13.63 6.37
N ILE A 36 -12.31 14.52 5.59
CA ILE A 36 -12.85 15.07 4.36
C ILE A 36 -11.85 14.77 3.24
N GLY A 37 -12.26 13.97 2.27
CA GLY A 37 -11.45 13.54 1.14
C GLY A 37 -12.07 12.34 0.41
N ASP A 38 -11.30 11.74 -0.50
CA ASP A 38 -11.70 10.56 -1.28
C ASP A 38 -11.34 9.24 -0.52
N VAL A 39 -11.71 8.08 -1.08
CA VAL A 39 -11.50 6.76 -0.47
C VAL A 39 -10.06 6.47 -0.05
N GLY A 40 -9.05 7.09 -0.68
CA GLY A 40 -7.64 6.90 -0.32
C GLY A 40 -7.18 7.58 0.99
N CYS A 41 -8.06 8.32 1.67
CA CYS A 41 -7.71 9.06 2.89
C CYS A 41 -7.79 8.26 4.18
N VAL A 42 -8.28 7.02 4.12
CA VAL A 42 -8.52 6.15 5.29
C VAL A 42 -7.73 4.85 5.18
N VAL A 43 -7.46 4.23 6.32
CA VAL A 43 -6.85 2.90 6.40
C VAL A 43 -7.94 1.85 6.19
N TRP A 44 -7.86 1.16 5.06
CA TRP A 44 -8.75 0.04 4.73
C TRP A 44 -8.30 -1.26 5.41
N ASP A 45 -9.24 -2.16 5.69
CA ASP A 45 -8.96 -3.42 6.38
C ASP A 45 -7.99 -4.31 5.59
N ALA A 46 -8.05 -4.30 4.25
CA ALA A 46 -7.10 -5.02 3.41
C ALA A 46 -5.65 -4.54 3.60
N ALA A 47 -5.44 -3.25 3.88
CA ALA A 47 -4.12 -2.71 4.18
C ALA A 47 -3.60 -3.23 5.53
N LEU A 48 -4.46 -3.37 6.53
CA LEU A 48 -4.11 -3.95 7.83
C LEU A 48 -3.73 -5.43 7.69
N VAL A 49 -4.52 -6.19 6.92
CA VAL A 49 -4.25 -7.61 6.64
C VAL A 49 -2.91 -7.77 5.93
N LEU A 50 -2.65 -6.97 4.88
CA LEU A 50 -1.38 -7.05 4.14
C LEU A 50 -0.18 -6.63 5.00
N ALA A 51 -0.31 -5.57 5.81
CA ALA A 51 0.77 -5.16 6.72
C ALA A 51 1.12 -6.28 7.73
N LYS A 52 0.10 -6.92 8.32
CA LYS A 52 0.28 -8.06 9.24
C LYS A 52 0.79 -9.31 8.53
N TYR A 53 0.42 -9.51 7.25
CA TYR A 53 1.00 -10.56 6.43
C TYR A 53 2.52 -10.40 6.30
N LEU A 54 2.99 -9.20 5.92
CA LEU A 54 4.42 -8.93 5.77
C LEU A 54 5.19 -9.09 7.10
N GLU A 55 4.64 -8.55 8.19
CA GLU A 55 5.24 -8.67 9.53
C GLU A 55 5.41 -10.13 9.96
N LEU A 56 4.33 -10.91 9.92
CA LEU A 56 4.37 -12.32 10.33
C LEU A 56 5.27 -13.15 9.40
N GLY A 57 5.31 -12.82 8.11
CA GLY A 57 6.22 -13.45 7.14
C GLY A 57 7.70 -13.15 7.45
N HIS A 58 8.00 -11.92 7.89
CA HIS A 58 9.33 -11.54 8.35
C HIS A 58 9.74 -12.27 9.63
N GLU A 59 8.86 -12.31 10.65
CA GLU A 59 9.13 -12.99 11.93
C GLU A 59 9.41 -14.49 11.74
N LYS A 60 8.67 -15.14 10.83
CA LYS A 60 8.88 -16.55 10.48
C LYS A 60 10.06 -16.78 9.55
N GLY A 61 10.62 -15.73 8.94
CA GLY A 61 11.62 -15.82 7.88
C GLY A 61 11.11 -16.45 6.57
N SER A 62 9.79 -16.47 6.35
CA SER A 62 9.17 -17.01 5.14
C SER A 62 9.05 -15.98 4.02
N GLU A 63 9.03 -14.68 4.36
CA GLU A 63 9.00 -13.56 3.43
C GLU A 63 10.11 -12.57 3.80
N ASP A 64 11.28 -12.71 3.16
CA ASP A 64 12.43 -11.83 3.41
C ASP A 64 12.47 -10.67 2.40
N ILE A 65 11.80 -9.57 2.79
CA ILE A 65 11.83 -8.31 2.06
C ILE A 65 12.94 -7.36 2.55
N ASN A 66 13.81 -7.79 3.47
CA ASN A 66 14.86 -6.95 4.02
C ASN A 66 15.88 -6.57 2.93
N GLY A 67 16.16 -5.28 2.80
CA GLY A 67 17.03 -4.71 1.77
C GLY A 67 16.46 -4.74 0.36
N LYS A 68 15.26 -5.28 0.15
CA LYS A 68 14.60 -5.39 -1.17
C LYS A 68 14.01 -4.06 -1.61
N LYS A 69 13.97 -3.82 -2.92
CA LYS A 69 13.25 -2.69 -3.50
C LYS A 69 11.76 -3.03 -3.60
N VAL A 70 10.93 -2.25 -2.91
CA VAL A 70 9.48 -2.41 -2.88
C VAL A 70 8.83 -1.17 -3.48
N ILE A 71 7.84 -1.37 -4.35
CA ILE A 71 6.94 -0.29 -4.78
C ILE A 71 5.53 -0.63 -4.32
N GLU A 72 4.88 0.31 -3.65
CA GLU A 72 3.46 0.22 -3.33
C GLU A 72 2.64 1.06 -4.32
N LEU A 73 1.65 0.44 -4.97
CA LEU A 73 0.70 1.14 -5.86
C LEU A 73 -0.61 1.39 -5.13
N GLY A 74 -1.14 2.61 -5.26
CA GLY A 74 -2.39 3.00 -4.59
C GLY A 74 -2.24 2.98 -3.07
N ALA A 75 -1.18 3.61 -2.56
CA ALA A 75 -0.80 3.51 -1.16
C ALA A 75 -1.77 4.22 -0.20
N GLY A 76 -2.52 5.22 -0.67
CA GLY A 76 -3.42 6.05 0.13
C GLY A 76 -2.71 6.68 1.33
N THR A 77 -2.87 6.06 2.50
CA THR A 77 -2.21 6.48 3.75
C THR A 77 -0.74 6.05 3.85
N GLY A 78 -0.31 5.06 3.08
CA GLY A 78 1.07 4.52 3.09
C GLY A 78 1.35 3.50 4.20
N ILE A 79 0.33 2.99 4.88
CA ILE A 79 0.50 2.11 6.06
C ILE A 79 1.24 0.80 5.73
N VAL A 80 1.00 0.19 4.57
CA VAL A 80 1.64 -1.08 4.20
C VAL A 80 3.11 -0.83 3.89
N GLY A 81 3.42 0.16 3.07
CA GLY A 81 4.79 0.57 2.78
C GLY A 81 5.58 0.97 4.02
N LEU A 82 4.94 1.64 4.99
CA LEU A 82 5.57 1.94 6.28
C LEU A 82 5.96 0.67 7.05
N CYS A 83 5.08 -0.32 7.12
CA CYS A 83 5.41 -1.58 7.80
C CYS A 83 6.50 -2.36 7.03
N ALA A 84 6.47 -2.36 5.69
CA ALA A 84 7.54 -2.92 4.87
C ALA A 84 8.91 -2.24 5.13
N ALA A 85 8.92 -0.92 5.28
CA ALA A 85 10.12 -0.16 5.60
C ALA A 85 10.65 -0.47 7.02
N ILE A 86 9.77 -0.64 8.00
CA ILE A 86 10.14 -1.07 9.36
C ILE A 86 10.84 -2.44 9.34
N ILE A 87 10.35 -3.34 8.51
CA ILE A 87 10.89 -4.70 8.29
C ILE A 87 12.24 -4.68 7.52
N GLY A 88 12.64 -3.52 6.99
CA GLY A 88 13.95 -3.31 6.38
C GLY A 88 13.94 -3.14 4.86
N ALA A 89 12.77 -3.04 4.22
CA ALA A 89 12.69 -2.82 2.78
C ALA A 89 13.06 -1.37 2.40
N ASN A 90 13.45 -1.19 1.13
CA ASN A 90 13.62 0.11 0.49
C ASN A 90 12.37 0.42 -0.34
N VAL A 91 11.48 1.24 0.21
CA VAL A 91 10.10 1.40 -0.26
C VAL A 91 9.90 2.72 -0.98
N VAL A 92 9.22 2.68 -2.13
CA VAL A 92 8.58 3.84 -2.73
C VAL A 92 7.08 3.63 -2.68
N ILE A 93 6.37 4.42 -1.87
CA ILE A 93 4.90 4.41 -1.87
C ILE A 93 4.38 5.37 -2.93
N THR A 94 3.39 4.95 -3.70
CA THR A 94 2.89 5.71 -4.84
C THR A 94 1.38 5.81 -4.87
N ASP A 95 0.90 6.98 -5.25
CA ASP A 95 -0.52 7.26 -5.48
C ASP A 95 -0.68 8.51 -6.36
N LEU A 96 -1.93 8.93 -6.56
CA LEU A 96 -2.29 10.16 -7.27
C LEU A 96 -1.79 11.41 -6.54
N PRO A 97 -1.56 12.53 -7.26
CA PRO A 97 -0.97 13.76 -6.71
C PRO A 97 -1.60 14.27 -5.41
N GLN A 98 -2.92 14.14 -5.27
CA GLN A 98 -3.67 14.62 -4.10
C GLN A 98 -3.35 13.87 -2.80
N PHE A 99 -2.80 12.66 -2.86
CA PHE A 99 -2.45 11.85 -1.68
C PHE A 99 -1.00 12.06 -1.24
N LEU A 100 -0.15 12.67 -2.07
CA LEU A 100 1.26 12.91 -1.74
C LEU A 100 1.45 13.64 -0.40
N PRO A 101 0.67 14.68 -0.04
CA PRO A 101 0.81 15.34 1.26
C PRO A 101 0.48 14.42 2.45
N LEU A 102 -0.52 13.54 2.31
CA LEU A 102 -0.90 12.59 3.37
C LEU A 102 0.18 11.51 3.55
N MET A 103 0.67 10.94 2.44
CA MET A 103 1.76 9.97 2.45
C MET A 103 3.01 10.56 3.13
N GLN A 104 3.38 11.79 2.79
CA GLN A 104 4.54 12.44 3.39
C GLN A 104 4.36 12.71 4.89
N LEU A 105 3.16 13.17 5.31
CA LEU A 105 2.83 13.36 6.72
C LEU A 105 3.01 12.06 7.51
N ASN A 106 2.50 10.95 6.98
CA ASN A 106 2.60 9.64 7.63
C ASN A 106 4.04 9.10 7.65
N ILE A 107 4.83 9.36 6.60
CA ILE A 107 6.27 9.06 6.61
C ILE A 107 6.97 9.83 7.73
N ASP A 108 6.78 11.15 7.77
CA ASP A 108 7.49 12.02 8.71
C ASP A 108 7.14 11.68 10.17
N ASN A 109 5.87 11.36 10.44
CA ASN A 109 5.41 11.00 11.77
C ASN A 109 5.96 9.66 12.28
N ASN A 110 6.33 8.74 11.38
CA ASN A 110 6.77 7.38 11.72
C ASN A 110 8.26 7.12 11.43
N LYS A 111 9.00 8.15 11.00
CA LYS A 111 10.40 8.00 10.56
C LYS A 111 11.33 7.42 11.62
N SER A 112 11.07 7.67 12.91
CA SER A 112 11.88 7.15 14.02
C SER A 112 11.72 5.64 14.23
N SER A 113 10.63 5.05 13.74
CA SER A 113 10.38 3.60 13.81
C SER A 113 11.13 2.81 12.72
N ILE A 114 11.66 3.49 11.70
CA ILE A 114 12.36 2.88 10.58
C ILE A 114 13.86 2.88 10.89
N HIS A 115 14.44 1.69 11.08
CA HIS A 115 15.84 1.55 11.47
C HIS A 115 16.74 1.06 10.32
N SER A 116 16.35 -0.02 9.64
CA SER A 116 17.14 -0.67 8.58
C SER A 116 16.64 -0.40 7.17
N GLY A 117 15.36 -0.04 7.01
CA GLY A 117 14.75 0.25 5.73
C GLY A 117 14.76 1.72 5.34
N HIS A 118 14.09 2.01 4.24
CA HIS A 118 13.89 3.35 3.72
C HIS A 118 12.48 3.48 3.15
N ILE A 119 11.92 4.69 3.21
CA ILE A 119 10.64 5.00 2.58
C ILE A 119 10.66 6.41 2.00
N GLU A 120 10.12 6.54 0.80
CA GLU A 120 9.80 7.80 0.16
C GLU A 120 8.43 7.74 -0.53
N ALA A 121 7.79 8.90 -0.70
CA ALA A 121 6.53 9.01 -1.41
C ALA A 121 6.75 9.61 -2.81
N SER A 122 6.06 9.07 -3.81
CA SER A 122 6.12 9.56 -5.19
C SER A 122 4.74 9.53 -5.84
N VAL A 123 4.58 10.30 -6.92
CA VAL A 123 3.35 10.31 -7.71
C VAL A 123 3.43 9.28 -8.81
N LEU A 124 2.42 8.41 -8.90
CA LEU A 124 2.26 7.47 -10.00
C LEU A 124 0.77 7.22 -10.26
N SER A 125 0.34 7.41 -11.50
CA SER A 125 -1.00 7.04 -11.96
C SER A 125 -0.99 5.65 -12.57
N TRP A 126 -2.09 4.90 -12.45
CA TRP A 126 -2.28 3.60 -13.09
C TRP A 126 -2.09 3.62 -14.62
N ASN A 127 -2.32 4.79 -15.23
CA ASN A 127 -2.18 4.99 -16.67
C ASN A 127 -0.78 5.46 -17.09
N ASP A 128 0.15 5.60 -16.15
CA ASP A 128 1.52 5.98 -16.46
C ASP A 128 2.30 4.86 -17.16
N GLU A 129 3.33 5.25 -17.90
CA GLU A 129 4.25 4.31 -18.54
C GLU A 129 5.05 3.52 -17.50
N ILE A 130 5.25 2.22 -17.77
CA ILE A 130 5.99 1.31 -16.89
C ILE A 130 7.45 1.76 -16.65
N ASP A 131 8.01 2.56 -17.55
CA ASP A 131 9.36 3.10 -17.43
C ASP A 131 9.54 3.96 -16.18
N LYS A 132 8.46 4.54 -15.64
CA LYS A 132 8.48 5.25 -14.34
C LYS A 132 8.78 4.33 -13.15
N LEU A 133 8.60 3.01 -13.30
CA LEU A 133 8.93 2.01 -12.28
C LEU A 133 10.38 1.51 -12.39
N LEU A 134 11.14 1.93 -13.41
CA LEU A 134 12.51 1.45 -13.61
C LEU A 134 13.51 2.09 -12.63
N PRO A 135 14.51 1.33 -12.14
CA PRO A 135 14.68 -0.11 -12.30
C PRO A 135 13.56 -0.88 -11.59
N LEU A 136 13.09 -2.00 -12.19
CA LEU A 136 11.96 -2.75 -11.64
C LEU A 136 12.19 -3.13 -10.18
N PRO A 137 11.14 -3.09 -9.34
CA PRO A 137 11.26 -3.48 -7.95
C PRO A 137 11.41 -5.01 -7.82
N ASP A 138 11.96 -5.46 -6.71
CA ASP A 138 11.92 -6.87 -6.31
C ASP A 138 10.48 -7.27 -5.96
N TYR A 139 9.72 -6.35 -5.35
CA TYR A 139 8.33 -6.55 -4.95
C TYR A 139 7.44 -5.39 -5.37
N LEU A 140 6.27 -5.74 -5.90
CA LEU A 140 5.17 -4.80 -6.12
C LEU A 140 4.04 -5.19 -5.16
N ILE A 141 3.65 -4.26 -4.29
CA ILE A 141 2.58 -4.48 -3.31
C ILE A 141 1.42 -3.53 -3.57
N MET A 142 0.21 -3.99 -3.30
CA MET A 142 -1.01 -3.19 -3.46
C MET A 142 -2.04 -3.69 -2.45
N SER A 143 -2.76 -2.79 -1.81
CA SER A 143 -3.86 -3.13 -0.91
C SER A 143 -5.13 -2.39 -1.30
N ASP A 144 -6.23 -3.13 -1.43
CA ASP A 144 -7.57 -2.61 -1.79
C ASP A 144 -7.66 -1.83 -3.12
N VAL A 145 -6.77 -2.10 -4.07
CA VAL A 145 -6.73 -1.40 -5.37
C VAL A 145 -7.61 -2.02 -6.44
N ILE A 146 -8.23 -3.17 -6.15
CA ILE A 146 -9.11 -3.89 -7.07
C ILE A 146 -10.54 -3.72 -6.57
N TYR A 147 -11.22 -2.72 -7.11
CA TYR A 147 -12.59 -2.37 -6.74
C TYR A 147 -13.59 -2.61 -7.87
N TYR A 148 -13.11 -2.72 -9.12
CA TYR A 148 -13.94 -3.07 -10.28
C TYR A 148 -13.52 -4.44 -10.82
N GLU A 149 -14.34 -5.45 -10.56
CA GLU A 149 -14.07 -6.85 -10.92
C GLU A 149 -14.00 -7.05 -12.45
N GLU A 150 -14.75 -6.24 -13.19
CA GLU A 150 -14.81 -6.30 -14.66
C GLU A 150 -13.45 -6.03 -15.32
N ASP A 151 -12.66 -5.14 -14.74
CA ASP A 151 -11.35 -4.76 -15.28
C ASP A 151 -10.32 -5.88 -15.10
N MET A 152 -10.40 -6.65 -14.01
CA MET A 152 -9.50 -7.78 -13.79
C MET A 152 -9.83 -8.98 -14.68
N GLN A 153 -11.11 -9.31 -14.80
CA GLN A 153 -11.55 -10.45 -15.59
C GLN A 153 -11.27 -10.25 -17.09
N ARG A 154 -11.09 -9.00 -17.54
CA ARG A 154 -10.71 -8.67 -18.92
C ARG A 154 -9.36 -9.30 -19.29
N ASP A 155 -8.32 -8.99 -18.53
CA ASP A 155 -6.92 -9.30 -18.91
C ASP A 155 -6.32 -10.50 -18.16
N PHE A 156 -6.94 -10.94 -17.06
CA PHE A 156 -6.44 -12.03 -16.22
C PHE A 156 -7.42 -13.20 -16.11
N ARG A 157 -6.86 -14.40 -16.00
CA ARG A 157 -7.54 -15.58 -15.45
C ARG A 157 -7.32 -15.56 -13.94
N ILE A 158 -8.41 -15.56 -13.19
CA ILE A 158 -8.39 -15.54 -11.73
C ILE A 158 -8.66 -16.97 -11.25
N LYS A 159 -7.84 -17.46 -10.33
CA LYS A 159 -8.07 -18.73 -9.63
C LYS A 159 -7.91 -18.52 -8.14
N GLU A 160 -8.94 -18.80 -7.38
CA GLU A 160 -8.86 -18.82 -5.92
C GLU A 160 -7.98 -19.99 -5.44
N ILE A 161 -7.09 -19.70 -4.50
CA ILE A 161 -6.28 -20.68 -3.78
C ILE A 161 -7.15 -21.27 -2.68
N ARG A 162 -7.16 -22.59 -2.56
CA ARG A 162 -8.00 -23.30 -1.58
C ARG A 162 -7.48 -23.03 -0.18
N GLN A 163 -8.36 -22.93 0.80
CA GLN A 163 -8.02 -22.69 2.21
C GLN A 163 -6.97 -23.69 2.76
N GLU A 164 -7.01 -24.95 2.32
CA GLU A 164 -6.05 -26.00 2.68
C GLU A 164 -4.64 -25.79 2.13
N ASP A 165 -4.50 -24.96 1.09
CA ASP A 165 -3.23 -24.61 0.45
C ASP A 165 -2.64 -23.30 1.04
N LEU A 166 -3.32 -22.65 2.01
CA LEU A 166 -2.87 -21.42 2.67
C LEU A 166 -2.01 -21.72 3.91
N ASP A 167 -1.10 -20.80 4.26
CA ASP A 167 -0.37 -20.85 5.53
C ASP A 167 -1.37 -20.81 6.69
N ASP A 168 -1.16 -21.65 7.71
CA ASP A 168 -2.03 -21.81 8.87
C ASP A 168 -2.36 -20.48 9.57
N VAL A 169 -1.49 -19.48 9.46
CA VAL A 169 -1.66 -18.15 10.05
C VAL A 169 -2.61 -17.25 9.26
N TYR A 170 -2.72 -17.44 7.94
CA TYR A 170 -3.61 -16.65 7.08
C TYR A 170 -4.84 -17.43 6.62
N ARG A 171 -4.98 -18.68 7.07
CA ARG A 171 -6.15 -19.52 6.81
C ARG A 171 -7.33 -19.04 7.65
N SER A 172 -8.25 -18.34 7.00
CA SER A 172 -9.52 -17.87 7.55
C SER A 172 -10.58 -17.96 6.47
N ASP A 173 -11.81 -18.32 6.86
CA ASP A 173 -12.96 -18.33 5.95
C ASP A 173 -13.28 -16.92 5.40
N ASP A 174 -12.77 -15.87 6.05
CA ASP A 174 -12.91 -14.47 5.64
C ASP A 174 -11.77 -13.98 4.71
N ILE A 175 -10.70 -14.77 4.52
CA ILE A 175 -9.53 -14.39 3.71
C ILE A 175 -9.50 -15.21 2.43
N HIS A 176 -9.71 -14.53 1.30
CA HIS A 176 -9.65 -15.14 -0.03
C HIS A 176 -8.34 -14.79 -0.73
N VAL A 177 -7.50 -15.78 -1.01
CA VAL A 177 -6.25 -15.58 -1.75
C VAL A 177 -6.47 -15.94 -3.22
N LEU A 178 -6.28 -14.97 -4.11
CA LEU A 178 -6.46 -15.15 -5.55
C LEU A 178 -5.11 -15.23 -6.26
N ARG A 179 -4.96 -16.21 -7.15
CA ARG A 179 -3.87 -16.28 -8.12
C ARG A 179 -4.35 -15.73 -9.47
N LEU A 180 -3.75 -14.63 -9.89
CA LEU A 180 -4.01 -14.02 -11.19
C LEU A 180 -2.96 -14.47 -12.21
N LYS A 181 -3.41 -14.88 -13.40
CA LYS A 181 -2.54 -15.21 -14.54
C LYS A 181 -3.02 -14.46 -15.77
N ARG A 182 -2.18 -13.63 -16.36
CA ARG A 182 -2.50 -12.91 -17.61
C ARG A 182 -2.95 -13.90 -18.70
N LYS A 183 -4.00 -13.54 -19.45
CA LYS A 183 -4.53 -14.35 -20.55
C LYS A 183 -3.54 -14.47 -21.70
#